data_AF-A0A353TYG6-F1
#
_entry.id   AF-A0A353TYG6-F1
#
_cell.length_a   1.000
_cell.length_b   1.000
_cell.length_c   1.000
_cell.angle_alpha   90.00
_cell.angle_beta   90.00
_cell.angle_gamma   90.00
#
_symmetry.space_group_name_H-M   'P 1'
#
loop_
_entity.id
_entity.type
_entity.pdbx_description
1 polymer ?
#
loop_
_entity_poly.entity_id
_entity_poly.type
_entity_poly.pdbx_seq_one_letter_code
_entity_poly.pdbx_strand_id
1 'polypeptide(L)' 'DFVETIQLDTDADGLPDYLSFDSDGDGIPDSVESGIIDPCVDDTPRDTDGDGIPDYRDLDS' A
#
# COMPACT_ATOMS: atom_id res chain seq x y z
N ASP A 1 26.09 12.17 6.10
CA ASP A 1 24.99 11.86 7.01
C ASP A 1 23.78 12.58 6.46
N PHE A 2 23.14 11.98 5.46
CA PHE A 2 21.94 12.53 4.85
C PHE A 2 20.79 11.96 5.65
N VAL A 3 20.18 12.82 6.45
CA VAL A 3 18.90 12.51 7.07
C VAL A 3 17.87 12.65 5.95
N GLU A 4 17.81 11.65 5.06
CA GLU A 4 16.57 11.40 4.36
C GLU A 4 15.58 11.07 5.48
N THR A 5 14.60 11.96 5.67
CA THR A 5 13.37 11.55 6.32
C THR A 5 12.95 10.28 5.61
N ILE A 6 13.08 9.13 6.26
CA ILE A 6 12.58 7.83 5.79
C ILE A 6 11.06 7.95 5.80
N GLN A 7 10.56 8.67 4.81
CA GLN A 7 9.18 8.61 4.39
C GLN A 7 9.00 7.25 3.74
N LEU A 8 7.92 6.59 4.14
CA LEU A 8 7.53 5.33 3.52
C LEU A 8 7.28 5.61 2.03
N ASP A 9 7.94 4.81 1.20
CA ASP A 9 7.97 4.86 -0.27
C ASP A 9 8.03 3.37 -0.67
N THR A 10 6.86 2.79 -0.86
CA THR A 10 6.66 1.33 -0.97
C THR A 10 7.11 0.82 -2.34
N ASP A 11 6.93 1.60 -3.39
CA ASP A 11 7.34 1.27 -4.77
C ASP A 11 8.75 1.81 -5.15
N ALA A 12 9.35 2.63 -4.29
CA ALA A 12 10.66 3.26 -4.46
C ALA A 12 10.74 4.18 -5.71
N ASP A 13 9.62 4.81 -6.09
CA ASP A 13 9.57 5.76 -7.20
C ASP A 13 10.08 7.17 -6.84
N GLY A 14 10.35 7.41 -5.55
CA GLY A 14 10.80 8.68 -5.00
C GLY A 14 9.65 9.62 -4.58
N LEU A 15 8.41 9.18 -4.68
CA LEU A 15 7.23 9.78 -4.08
C LEU A 15 6.86 9.00 -2.79
N PRO A 16 6.77 9.71 -1.66
CA PRO A 16 6.25 9.13 -0.43
C PRO A 16 4.83 8.59 -0.62
N ASP A 17 4.49 7.44 -0.03
CA ASP A 17 3.17 6.80 -0.11
C ASP A 17 2.01 7.78 0.13
N TYR A 18 2.13 8.66 1.15
CA TYR A 18 1.04 9.61 1.45
C TYR A 18 0.80 10.67 0.35
N LEU A 19 1.72 10.80 -0.60
CA LEU A 19 1.62 11.63 -1.80
C LEU A 19 1.39 10.81 -3.07
N SER A 20 1.57 9.48 -3.03
CA SER A 20 1.27 8.60 -4.15
C SER A 20 -0.25 8.39 -4.28
N PHE A 21 -0.67 8.05 -5.50
CA PHE A 21 -2.04 7.64 -5.80
C PHE A 21 -2.15 6.11 -5.97
N ASP A 22 -1.00 5.44 -6.04
CA ASP A 22 -0.75 4.03 -6.31
C ASP A 22 0.58 3.74 -5.57
N SER A 23 0.48 3.44 -4.27
CA SER A 23 1.60 3.49 -3.33
C SER A 23 2.58 2.33 -3.51
N ASP A 24 2.12 1.18 -4.00
CA ASP A 24 2.94 0.02 -4.34
C ASP A 24 3.26 -0.07 -5.84
N GLY A 25 2.58 0.68 -6.71
CA GLY A 25 2.93 0.76 -8.12
C GLY A 25 2.51 -0.48 -8.91
N ASP A 26 1.50 -1.23 -8.43
CA ASP A 26 0.98 -2.43 -9.11
C ASP A 26 0.03 -2.07 -10.28
N GLY A 27 -0.38 -0.81 -10.36
CA GLY A 27 -1.27 -0.25 -11.38
C GLY A 27 -2.73 -0.12 -10.96
N ILE A 28 -3.06 -0.42 -9.70
CA ILE A 28 -4.35 -0.20 -9.07
C ILE A 28 -4.21 1.03 -8.13
N PRO A 29 -5.14 2.01 -8.21
CA PRO A 29 -5.07 3.12 -7.28
C PRO A 29 -5.43 2.73 -5.83
N ASP A 30 -4.72 3.29 -4.85
CA ASP A 30 -4.99 3.12 -3.41
C ASP A 30 -6.47 3.34 -3.04
N SER A 31 -7.15 4.25 -3.76
CA SER A 31 -8.57 4.55 -3.54
C SER A 31 -9.52 3.38 -3.86
N VAL A 32 -9.10 2.45 -4.71
CA VAL A 32 -9.80 1.23 -5.09
C VAL A 32 -9.52 0.11 -4.08
N GLU A 33 -8.31 0.07 -3.53
CA GLU A 33 -7.84 -1.00 -2.64
C GLU A 33 -8.16 -0.72 -1.18
N SER A 34 -7.94 0.51 -0.72
CA SER A 34 -8.25 0.96 0.65
C SER A 34 -9.77 0.95 0.95
N GLY A 35 -10.60 0.97 -0.09
CA GLY A 35 -12.06 1.01 0.03
C GLY A 35 -12.71 -0.33 0.40
N ILE A 36 -11.96 -1.42 0.40
CA ILE A 36 -12.49 -2.75 0.66
C ILE A 36 -11.96 -3.23 2.01
N ILE A 37 -12.89 -3.47 2.93
CA ILE A 37 -12.62 -4.14 4.19
C ILE A 37 -12.83 -5.61 3.87
N ASP A 38 -11.80 -6.43 4.03
CA ASP A 38 -11.94 -7.86 3.79
C ASP A 38 -12.95 -8.43 4.81
N PRO A 39 -14.08 -9.01 4.37
CA PRO A 39 -15.05 -9.59 5.29
C PRO A 39 -14.49 -10.79 6.09
N CYS A 40 -13.34 -11.33 5.70
CA CYS A 40 -12.74 -12.53 6.28
C CYS A 40 -11.69 -12.27 7.36
N VAL A 41 -11.19 -11.03 7.51
CA VAL A 41 -10.22 -10.65 8.55
C VAL A 41 -10.66 -9.36 9.26
N ASP A 42 -10.88 -9.47 10.57
CA ASP A 42 -11.42 -8.45 11.48
C ASP A 42 -10.89 -7.01 11.24
N ASP A 43 -11.71 -6.12 10.67
CA ASP A 43 -11.45 -4.67 10.50
C ASP A 43 -10.06 -4.34 9.92
N THR A 44 -9.41 -5.28 9.23
CA THR A 44 -8.15 -5.02 8.55
C THR A 44 -8.42 -4.47 7.16
N PRO A 45 -7.52 -3.63 6.63
CA PRO A 45 -7.50 -3.37 5.20
C PRO A 45 -7.49 -4.68 4.41
N ARG A 46 -8.01 -4.65 3.18
CA ARG A 46 -7.96 -5.79 2.27
C ARG A 46 -6.53 -6.32 2.12
N ASP A 47 -6.42 -7.64 2.13
CA ASP A 47 -5.20 -8.44 1.95
C ASP A 47 -5.61 -9.65 1.10
N THR A 48 -5.46 -9.54 -0.22
CA THR A 48 -6.05 -10.46 -1.20
C THR A 48 -5.33 -11.81 -1.22
N ASP A 49 -4.04 -11.86 -0.90
CA ASP A 49 -3.22 -13.07 -0.92
C ASP A 49 -3.00 -13.68 0.48
N GLY A 50 -3.27 -12.91 1.55
CA GLY A 50 -3.25 -13.32 2.94
C GLY A 50 -1.85 -13.35 3.55
N ASP A 51 -0.89 -12.60 3.02
CA ASP A 51 0.49 -12.54 3.51
C ASP A 51 0.67 -11.59 4.72
N GLY A 52 -0.35 -10.78 5.01
CA GLY A 52 -0.40 -9.81 6.10
C GLY A 52 -0.03 -8.38 5.71
N ILE A 53 0.25 -8.10 4.44
CA ILE A 53 0.42 -6.77 3.86
C ILE A 53 -0.91 -6.34 3.23
N PRO A 54 -1.41 -5.13 3.52
CA PRO A 54 -2.58 -4.61 2.82
C PRO A 54 -2.37 -4.42 1.32
N ASP A 55 -3.40 -4.67 0.51
CA ASP A 55 -3.36 -4.54 -0.96
C ASP A 55 -2.71 -3.22 -1.41
N TYR A 56 -3.13 -2.07 -0.85
CA TYR A 56 -2.60 -0.72 -1.19
C TYR A 56 -1.13 -0.47 -0.81
N ARG A 57 -0.43 -1.50 -0.33
CA ARG A 57 0.99 -1.53 0.02
C ARG A 57 1.66 -2.81 -0.43
N ASP A 58 0.99 -3.60 -1.26
CA ASP A 58 1.43 -4.93 -1.66
C ASP A 58 1.55 -5.04 -3.18
N LEU A 59 2.76 -5.35 -3.62
CA LEU A 59 3.17 -5.38 -5.02
C LEU A 59 2.58 -6.58 -5.79
N ASP A 60 2.10 -7.62 -5.09
CA ASP A 60 1.59 -8.84 -5.71
C ASP A 60 0.24 -9.36 -5.17
N SER A 61 -0.54 -8.47 -4.54
CA SER A 61 -1.94 -8.59 -4.09
C SER A 61 -2.85 -9.54 -4.90
#